data_AF-A0A7X0LM70-F1
#
_entry.id   AF-A0A7X0LM70-F1
#
_cell.length_a   1.000
_cell.length_b   1.000
_cell.length_c   1.000
_cell.angle_alpha   90.00
_cell.angle_beta   90.00
_cell.angle_gamma   90.00
#
_symmetry.space_group_name_H-M   'P 1'
#
loop_
_entity.id
_entity.type
_entity.pdbx_description
1 polymer ?
#
loop_
_entity_poly.entity_id
_entity_poly.type
_entity_poly.pdbx_seq_one_letter_code
_entity_poly.pdbx_strand_id
1 'polypeptide(L)'
;MLSVSLIERTLETRDYDRILRDLADNGMEIPLSLRLRLGQSPVAPMALALRRLVELTYGPTQLSRQLVDRLLVSQGPEGGFAADSEHDRDPLVTAAVLAGLERVAADHPATADDELLAALDRGYAALAELQDCDGLFSSPSDRSLADRAMTSAFILSLLGSEARFRGAVRMSELFRWFDIHEGRLDRHTQHLWDLASITSSHTEVEPLVFAA
;
A
#
# COMPACT_ATOMS: atom_id res chain seq x y z
N MET A 1 11.35 16.99 8.50
CA MET A 1 10.02 16.70 9.07
C MET A 1 8.96 17.10 8.06
N LEU A 2 8.23 16.12 7.54
CA LEU A 2 7.13 16.32 6.59
C LEU A 2 5.90 16.86 7.32
N SER A 3 5.36 17.99 6.87
CA SER A 3 4.17 18.64 7.43
C SER A 3 3.00 18.61 6.45
N VAL A 4 1.78 18.81 6.95
CA VAL A 4 0.55 18.87 6.13
C VAL A 4 0.68 19.89 4.99
N SER A 5 1.13 21.11 5.29
CA SER A 5 1.30 22.17 4.28
C SER A 5 2.37 21.83 3.24
N LEU A 6 3.41 21.07 3.60
CA LEU A 6 4.42 20.62 2.64
C LEU A 6 3.87 19.52 1.71
N ILE A 7 3.08 18.59 2.26
CA ILE A 7 2.38 17.58 1.46
C ILE A 7 1.44 18.27 0.45
N GLU A 8 0.60 19.18 0.93
CA GLU A 8 -0.35 19.95 0.10
C GLU A 8 0.36 20.67 -1.04
N ARG A 9 1.36 21.50 -0.71
CA ARG A 9 2.12 22.27 -1.70
C ARG A 9 2.80 21.39 -2.74
N THR A 10 3.39 20.27 -2.31
CA THR A 10 4.10 19.38 -3.25
C THR A 10 3.12 18.69 -4.20
N LEU A 11 1.96 18.26 -3.70
CA LEU A 11 0.86 17.71 -4.49
C LEU A 11 0.30 18.71 -5.50
N GLU A 12 0.11 19.97 -5.10
CA GLU A 12 -0.32 21.05 -5.99
C GLU A 12 0.65 21.26 -7.16
N THR A 13 1.96 21.21 -6.87
CA THR A 13 3.01 21.31 -7.91
C THR A 13 3.21 20.02 -8.71
N ARG A 14 2.50 18.93 -8.36
CA ARG A 14 2.62 17.60 -8.99
C ARG A 14 4.05 17.04 -8.98
N ASP A 15 4.87 17.44 -8.01
CA ASP A 15 6.23 16.94 -7.84
C ASP A 15 6.20 15.62 -7.05
N TYR A 16 5.72 14.57 -7.72
CA TYR A 16 5.48 13.27 -7.09
C TYR A 16 6.76 12.56 -6.64
N ASP A 17 7.87 12.75 -7.36
CA ASP A 17 9.18 12.23 -6.92
C ASP A 17 9.60 12.84 -5.59
N ARG A 18 9.39 14.15 -5.43
CA ARG A 18 9.68 14.82 -4.17
C ARG A 18 8.81 14.31 -3.02
N ILE A 19 7.52 14.05 -3.25
CA ILE A 19 6.65 13.44 -2.23
C ILE A 19 7.22 12.11 -1.75
N LEU A 20 7.63 11.24 -2.67
CA LEU A 20 8.18 9.93 -2.31
C LEU A 20 9.52 10.06 -1.56
N ARG A 21 10.38 11.02 -1.95
CA ARG A 21 11.61 11.31 -1.20
C ARG A 21 11.32 11.81 0.20
N ASP A 22 10.42 12.77 0.32
CA ASP A 22 10.04 13.35 1.61
C ASP A 22 9.40 12.28 2.51
N LEU A 23 8.60 11.35 1.98
CA LEU A 23 8.09 10.20 2.73
C LEU A 23 9.21 9.27 3.22
N ALA A 24 10.17 8.96 2.34
CA ALA A 24 11.31 8.12 2.68
C ALA A 24 12.17 8.74 3.79
N ASP A 25 12.49 10.03 3.66
CA ASP A 25 13.27 10.79 4.64
C ASP A 25 12.53 10.96 5.99
N ASN A 26 11.23 10.63 6.04
CA ASN A 26 10.40 10.69 7.25
C ASN A 26 9.97 9.30 7.76
N GLY A 27 10.72 8.26 7.40
CA GLY A 27 10.64 6.93 8.03
C GLY A 27 9.76 5.93 7.28
N MET A 28 9.29 6.25 6.07
CA MET A 28 8.67 5.25 5.21
C MET A 28 9.77 4.51 4.43
N GLU A 29 9.94 3.21 4.66
CA GLU A 29 10.99 2.45 3.96
C GLU A 29 10.61 2.22 2.49
N ILE A 30 11.12 3.06 1.58
CA ILE A 30 10.91 2.94 0.13
C ILE A 30 12.27 2.80 -0.58
N PRO A 31 12.68 1.57 -0.96
CA PRO A 31 13.86 1.37 -1.80
C PRO A 31 13.81 2.21 -3.08
N LEU A 32 14.98 2.68 -3.56
CA LEU A 32 15.07 3.55 -4.73
C LEU A 32 14.38 2.97 -5.98
N SER A 33 14.53 1.67 -6.22
CA SER A 33 13.88 0.96 -7.34
C SER A 33 12.36 1.05 -7.28
N LEU A 34 11.78 0.83 -6.10
CA LEU A 34 10.34 0.96 -5.88
C LEU A 34 9.89 2.41 -5.94
N ARG A 35 10.69 3.36 -5.44
CA ARG A 35 10.40 4.80 -5.55
C ARG A 35 10.29 5.25 -7.01
N LEU A 36 11.21 4.80 -7.87
CA LEU A 36 11.17 5.11 -9.30
C LEU A 36 9.92 4.54 -9.96
N ARG A 37 9.50 3.31 -9.60
CA ARG A 37 8.27 2.68 -10.11
C ARG A 37 7.01 3.39 -9.62
N LEU A 38 6.91 3.65 -8.31
CA LEU A 38 5.80 4.39 -7.71
C LEU A 38 5.66 5.79 -8.33
N GLY A 39 6.77 6.44 -8.69
CA GLY A 39 6.77 7.75 -9.34
C GLY A 39 6.26 7.76 -10.78
N GLN A 40 6.06 6.61 -11.42
CA GLN A 40 5.47 6.51 -12.76
C GLN A 40 3.96 6.73 -12.74
N SER A 41 3.31 6.48 -11.59
CA SER A 41 1.88 6.73 -11.39
C SER A 41 1.68 7.92 -10.47
N PRO A 42 0.84 8.90 -10.82
CA PRO A 42 0.50 9.99 -9.89
C PRO A 42 -0.31 9.49 -8.68
N VAL A 43 -1.01 8.36 -8.83
CA VAL A 43 -1.96 7.82 -7.84
C VAL A 43 -1.23 7.24 -6.63
N ALA A 44 -0.10 6.55 -6.84
CA ALA A 44 0.63 5.90 -5.74
C ALA A 44 1.23 6.91 -4.73
N PRO A 45 1.93 7.97 -5.16
CA PRO A 45 2.45 9.01 -4.28
C PRO A 45 1.33 9.79 -3.57
N MET A 46 0.19 10.02 -4.25
CA MET A 46 -1.00 10.60 -3.65
C MET A 46 -1.54 9.75 -2.50
N ALA A 47 -1.59 8.43 -2.68
CA ALA A 47 -2.08 7.53 -1.65
C ALA A 47 -1.13 7.37 -0.45
N LEU A 48 0.18 7.29 -0.69
CA LEU A 48 1.15 7.25 0.40
C LEU A 48 1.18 8.59 1.16
N ALA A 49 0.99 9.70 0.45
CA ALA A 49 0.80 11.01 1.09
C ALA A 49 -0.51 11.07 1.90
N LEU A 50 -1.60 10.47 1.41
CA LEU A 50 -2.85 10.36 2.17
C LEU A 50 -2.66 9.55 3.46
N ARG A 51 -2.01 8.38 3.39
CA ARG A 51 -1.67 7.58 4.58
C ARG A 51 -0.91 8.44 5.60
N ARG A 52 0.13 9.13 5.16
CA ARG A 52 0.94 9.98 6.03
C ARG A 52 0.15 11.18 6.57
N LEU A 53 -0.73 11.76 5.78
CA LEU A 53 -1.58 12.87 6.20
C LEU A 53 -2.49 12.44 7.36
N VAL A 54 -3.12 11.26 7.27
CA VAL A 54 -3.95 10.71 8.34
C VAL A 54 -3.12 10.48 9.60
N GLU A 55 -1.90 9.94 9.50
CA GLU A 55 -1.00 9.78 10.65
C GLU A 55 -0.61 11.11 11.33
N LEU A 56 -0.57 12.21 10.59
CA LEU A 56 -0.19 13.53 11.09
C LEU A 56 -1.37 14.34 11.66
N THR A 57 -2.61 13.90 11.47
CA THR A 57 -3.81 14.68 11.79
C THR A 57 -4.79 13.89 12.63
N TYR A 58 -5.45 14.55 13.58
CA TYR A 58 -6.45 13.93 14.46
C TYR A 58 -7.87 13.82 13.84
N GLY A 59 -8.01 13.93 12.52
CA GLY A 59 -9.32 13.96 11.87
C GLY A 59 -9.25 14.24 10.36
N PRO A 60 -10.37 14.07 9.64
CA PRO A 60 -10.44 14.32 8.22
C PRO A 60 -10.15 15.79 7.90
N THR A 61 -9.23 16.03 6.97
CA THR A 61 -8.92 17.36 6.45
C THR A 61 -9.62 17.59 5.10
N GLN A 62 -9.60 18.82 4.61
CA GLN A 62 -10.06 19.09 3.25
C GLN A 62 -9.18 18.35 2.22
N LEU A 63 -7.86 18.38 2.40
CA LEU A 63 -6.93 17.69 1.53
C LEU A 63 -7.13 16.17 1.53
N SER A 64 -7.34 15.54 2.70
CA SER A 64 -7.55 14.09 2.76
C SER A 64 -8.80 13.66 2.01
N ARG A 65 -9.91 14.41 2.13
CA ARG A 65 -11.15 14.14 1.38
C ARG A 65 -10.93 14.29 -0.13
N GLN A 66 -10.27 15.36 -0.56
CA GLN A 66 -9.94 15.54 -1.98
C GLN A 66 -9.06 14.43 -2.54
N LEU A 67 -8.12 13.92 -1.74
CA LEU A 67 -7.29 12.79 -2.14
C LEU A 67 -8.11 11.51 -2.22
N VAL A 68 -8.97 11.21 -1.24
CA VAL A 68 -9.87 10.06 -1.30
C VAL A 68 -10.71 10.10 -2.58
N ASP A 69 -11.39 11.21 -2.86
CA ASP A 69 -12.22 11.36 -4.07
C ASP A 69 -11.42 11.08 -5.36
N ARG A 70 -10.19 11.63 -5.46
CA ARG A 70 -9.32 11.41 -6.62
C ARG A 70 -8.87 9.96 -6.74
N LEU A 71 -8.54 9.32 -5.63
CA LEU A 71 -8.14 7.92 -5.62
C LEU A 71 -9.31 7.03 -6.04
N LEU A 72 -10.52 7.24 -5.51
CA LEU A 72 -11.72 6.48 -5.89
C LEU A 72 -12.02 6.59 -7.39
N VAL A 73 -11.95 7.79 -7.96
CA VAL A 73 -12.14 8.02 -9.41
C VAL A 73 -11.06 7.34 -10.26
N SER A 74 -9.87 7.12 -9.69
CA SER A 74 -8.75 6.47 -10.39
C SER A 74 -8.83 4.94 -10.38
N GLN A 75 -9.81 4.35 -9.70
CA GLN A 75 -9.99 2.90 -9.66
C GLN A 75 -10.49 2.39 -11.02
N GLY A 76 -9.80 1.39 -11.58
CA GLY A 76 -10.21 0.74 -12.81
C GLY A 76 -11.48 -0.12 -12.64
N PRO A 77 -12.12 -0.54 -13.75
CA PRO A 77 -13.31 -1.39 -13.71
C PRO A 77 -13.07 -2.73 -12.99
N GLU A 78 -11.85 -3.25 -13.07
CA GLU A 78 -11.41 -4.48 -12.41
C GLU A 78 -10.95 -4.26 -10.96
N GLY A 79 -11.25 -3.11 -10.36
CA GLY A 79 -10.91 -2.77 -8.97
C GLY A 79 -9.46 -2.37 -8.69
N GLY A 80 -8.53 -2.70 -9.58
CA GLY A 80 -7.12 -2.34 -9.43
C GLY A 80 -6.78 -0.91 -9.84
N PHE A 81 -5.53 -0.53 -9.61
CA PHE A 81 -4.98 0.78 -9.99
C PHE A 81 -3.80 0.58 -10.93
N ALA A 82 -3.74 1.41 -11.99
CA ALA A 82 -2.72 1.29 -13.03
C ALA A 82 -1.48 2.15 -12.75
N ALA A 83 -0.33 1.70 -13.24
CA ALA A 83 0.92 2.46 -13.19
C ALA A 83 0.94 3.60 -14.22
N ASP A 84 0.41 3.37 -15.41
CA ASP A 84 0.31 4.33 -16.50
C ASP A 84 -1.05 4.23 -17.23
N SER A 85 -1.33 5.23 -18.08
CA SER A 85 -2.51 5.23 -18.93
C SER A 85 -2.35 4.14 -19.99
N GLU A 86 -2.83 2.92 -19.73
CA GLU A 86 -4.19 2.63 -20.20
C GLU A 86 -4.76 1.29 -19.73
N HIS A 87 -4.03 0.22 -19.38
CA HIS A 87 -4.70 -1.07 -19.10
C HIS A 87 -4.09 -2.03 -18.07
N ASP A 88 -2.84 -1.83 -17.60
CA ASP A 88 -2.22 -2.80 -16.71
C ASP A 88 -2.32 -2.38 -15.24
N ARG A 89 -3.11 -3.17 -14.48
CA ARG A 89 -3.13 -3.10 -13.02
C ARG A 89 -1.73 -3.40 -12.49
N ASP A 90 -1.23 -2.57 -11.59
CA ASP A 90 0.06 -2.81 -10.93
C ASP A 90 -0.18 -3.11 -9.44
N PRO A 91 0.35 -4.24 -8.91
CA PRO A 91 0.14 -4.61 -7.52
C PRO A 91 0.79 -3.63 -6.54
N LEU A 92 1.91 -3.01 -6.90
CA LEU A 92 2.59 -2.00 -6.08
C LEU A 92 1.75 -0.72 -5.96
N VAL A 93 1.20 -0.25 -7.08
CA VAL A 93 0.32 0.93 -7.07
C VAL A 93 -0.98 0.63 -6.35
N THR A 94 -1.58 -0.53 -6.62
CA THR A 94 -2.81 -0.97 -5.97
C THR A 94 -2.63 -1.06 -4.46
N ALA A 95 -1.54 -1.66 -3.98
CA ALA A 95 -1.26 -1.75 -2.55
C ALA A 95 -1.01 -0.39 -1.91
N ALA A 96 -0.31 0.53 -2.58
CA ALA A 96 -0.11 1.89 -2.10
C ALA A 96 -1.45 2.63 -1.91
N VAL A 97 -2.37 2.48 -2.87
CA VAL A 97 -3.72 3.07 -2.79
C VAL A 97 -4.53 2.47 -1.65
N LEU A 98 -4.59 1.14 -1.57
CA LEU A 98 -5.28 0.44 -0.50
C LEU A 98 -4.73 0.86 0.87
N ALA A 99 -3.41 1.01 1.02
CA ALA A 99 -2.81 1.43 2.29
C ALA A 99 -3.23 2.85 2.72
N GLY A 100 -3.42 3.77 1.76
CA GLY A 100 -3.94 5.11 2.05
C GLY A 100 -5.42 5.10 2.43
N LEU A 101 -6.24 4.38 1.66
CA LEU A 101 -7.68 4.29 1.86
C LEU A 101 -8.05 3.51 3.13
N GLU A 102 -7.37 2.40 3.42
CA GLU A 102 -7.56 1.61 4.64
C GLU A 102 -7.26 2.46 5.88
N ARG A 103 -6.20 3.29 5.82
CA ARG A 103 -5.86 4.18 6.93
C ARG A 103 -6.94 5.21 7.21
N VAL A 104 -7.57 5.76 6.17
CA VAL A 104 -8.75 6.64 6.32
C VAL A 104 -9.92 5.87 6.95
N ALA A 105 -10.21 4.66 6.46
CA ALA A 105 -11.33 3.87 6.95
C ALA A 105 -11.15 3.47 8.43
N ALA A 106 -9.94 3.12 8.84
CA ALA A 106 -9.61 2.72 10.20
C ALA A 106 -9.63 3.89 11.20
N ASP A 107 -9.00 5.02 10.87
CA ASP A 107 -8.88 6.15 11.80
C ASP A 107 -10.12 7.06 11.78
N HIS A 108 -10.91 7.04 10.71
CA HIS A 108 -12.07 7.91 10.52
C HIS A 108 -13.32 7.13 10.06
N PRO A 109 -13.83 6.19 10.88
CA PRO A 109 -14.95 5.31 10.49
C PRO A 109 -16.23 6.09 10.16
N ALA A 110 -16.44 7.26 10.77
CA ALA A 110 -17.59 8.12 10.46
C ALA A 110 -17.54 8.76 9.05
N THR A 111 -16.37 8.76 8.40
CA THR A 111 -16.18 9.25 7.02
C THR A 111 -16.03 8.13 6.00
N ALA A 112 -15.95 6.88 6.46
CA ALA A 112 -15.89 5.72 5.57
C ALA A 112 -17.31 5.38 5.11
N ASP A 113 -17.73 5.99 4.00
CA ASP A 113 -18.99 5.66 3.37
C ASP A 113 -18.94 4.31 2.65
N ASP A 114 -20.11 3.85 2.21
CA ASP A 114 -20.25 2.56 1.52
C ASP A 114 -19.43 2.52 0.21
N GLU A 115 -19.20 3.67 -0.43
CA GLU A 115 -18.40 3.76 -1.66
C GLU A 115 -16.92 3.47 -1.39
N LEU A 116 -16.35 4.06 -0.33
CA LEU A 116 -14.98 3.79 0.10
C LEU A 116 -14.79 2.31 0.46
N LEU A 117 -15.70 1.75 1.26
CA LEU A 117 -15.60 0.36 1.69
C LEU A 117 -15.73 -0.61 0.50
N ALA A 118 -16.65 -0.34 -0.43
CA ALA A 118 -16.79 -1.13 -1.64
C ALA A 118 -15.57 -1.00 -2.57
N ALA A 119 -14.94 0.17 -2.64
CA ALA A 119 -13.71 0.37 -3.40
C ALA A 119 -12.53 -0.40 -2.80
N LEU A 120 -12.40 -0.43 -1.47
CA LEU A 120 -11.41 -1.26 -0.78
C LEU A 120 -11.63 -2.74 -1.11
N ASP A 121 -12.86 -3.25 -1.02
CA ASP A 121 -13.16 -4.66 -1.30
C ASP A 121 -12.80 -5.04 -2.74
N ARG A 122 -13.16 -4.20 -3.73
CA ARG A 122 -12.76 -4.39 -5.12
C ARG A 122 -11.24 -4.35 -5.30
N GLY A 123 -10.56 -3.43 -4.63
CA GLY A 123 -9.11 -3.29 -4.74
C GLY A 123 -8.35 -4.46 -4.13
N TYR A 124 -8.80 -5.01 -3.00
CA TYR A 124 -8.23 -6.23 -2.43
C TYR A 124 -8.47 -7.46 -3.30
N ALA A 125 -9.67 -7.61 -3.87
CA ALA A 125 -9.95 -8.67 -4.82
C ALA A 125 -9.02 -8.57 -6.05
N ALA A 126 -8.85 -7.36 -6.61
CA ALA A 126 -7.94 -7.12 -7.72
C ALA A 126 -6.48 -7.44 -7.36
N LEU A 127 -6.04 -7.05 -6.16
CA LEU A 127 -4.68 -7.34 -5.69
C LEU A 127 -4.45 -8.85 -5.53
N ALA A 128 -5.44 -9.59 -5.04
CA ALA A 128 -5.38 -11.05 -4.91
C ALA A 128 -5.25 -11.76 -6.28
N GLU A 129 -5.88 -11.23 -7.33
CA GLU A 129 -5.73 -11.74 -8.70
C GLU A 129 -4.32 -11.53 -9.28
N LEU A 130 -3.58 -10.53 -8.80
CA LEU A 130 -2.20 -10.25 -9.20
C LEU A 130 -1.16 -11.09 -8.45
N GLN A 131 -1.62 -11.96 -7.55
CA GLN A 131 -0.79 -12.93 -6.85
C GLN A 131 -0.65 -14.20 -7.70
N ASP A 132 0.59 -14.65 -7.91
CA ASP A 132 0.91 -15.89 -8.61
C ASP A 132 0.82 -17.12 -7.70
N CYS A 133 0.88 -18.32 -8.31
CA CYS A 133 0.74 -19.59 -7.59
C CYS A 133 1.87 -19.86 -6.57
N ASP A 134 3.02 -19.19 -6.71
CA ASP A 134 4.12 -19.22 -5.75
C ASP A 134 3.90 -18.29 -4.55
N GLY A 135 2.80 -17.52 -4.55
CA GLY A 135 2.43 -16.59 -3.49
C GLY A 135 2.96 -15.18 -3.70
N LEU A 136 3.89 -14.93 -4.63
CA LEU A 136 4.40 -13.59 -4.90
C LEU A 136 3.43 -12.78 -5.75
N PHE A 137 3.49 -11.45 -5.62
CA PHE A 137 2.85 -10.53 -6.54
C PHE A 137 3.73 -10.30 -7.76
N SER A 138 3.08 -10.17 -8.93
CA SER A 138 3.76 -9.94 -10.19
C SER A 138 3.24 -8.69 -10.87
N SER A 139 4.18 -7.83 -11.28
CA SER A 139 3.93 -6.70 -12.16
C SER A 139 4.58 -6.96 -13.53
N PRO A 140 4.00 -6.45 -14.63
CA PRO A 140 4.67 -6.41 -15.93
C PRO A 140 6.04 -5.71 -15.90
N SER A 141 6.27 -4.85 -14.91
CA SER A 141 7.54 -4.14 -14.72
C SER A 141 8.63 -4.97 -14.04
N ASP A 142 8.30 -6.13 -13.47
CA ASP A 142 9.27 -6.97 -12.78
C ASP A 142 10.12 -7.75 -13.79
N ARG A 143 11.44 -7.58 -13.73
CA ARG A 143 12.38 -8.20 -14.70
C ARG A 143 13.05 -9.45 -14.16
N SER A 144 12.96 -9.65 -12.85
CA SER A 144 13.63 -10.73 -12.13
C SER A 144 12.78 -11.19 -10.95
N LEU A 145 13.13 -12.37 -10.42
CA LEU A 145 12.54 -12.87 -9.18
C LEU A 145 12.86 -11.94 -7.99
N ALA A 146 14.01 -11.28 -8.00
CA ALA A 146 14.38 -10.32 -6.97
C ALA A 146 13.45 -9.09 -6.98
N ASP A 147 13.05 -8.61 -8.16
CA ASP A 147 12.10 -7.48 -8.27
C ASP A 147 10.71 -7.86 -7.74
N ARG A 148 10.23 -9.07 -8.07
CA ARG A 148 8.96 -9.62 -7.55
C ARG A 148 8.99 -9.77 -6.03
N ALA A 149 10.09 -10.30 -5.49
CA ALA A 149 10.27 -10.47 -4.05
C ALA A 149 10.29 -9.10 -3.33
N MET A 150 11.03 -8.12 -3.86
CA MET A 150 11.07 -6.77 -3.30
C MET A 150 9.70 -6.10 -3.32
N THR A 151 8.97 -6.23 -4.43
CA THR A 151 7.59 -5.73 -4.58
C THR A 151 6.67 -6.37 -3.55
N SER A 152 6.73 -7.70 -3.42
CA SER A 152 5.89 -8.44 -2.48
C SER A 152 6.20 -8.13 -1.02
N ALA A 153 7.49 -7.97 -0.67
CA ALA A 153 7.91 -7.57 0.68
C ALA A 153 7.42 -6.16 1.02
N PHE A 154 7.44 -5.23 0.06
CA PHE A 154 6.91 -3.88 0.26
C PHE A 154 5.38 -3.86 0.37
N ILE A 155 4.66 -4.66 -0.42
CA ILE A 155 3.20 -4.81 -0.27
C ILE A 155 2.86 -5.32 1.13
N LEU A 156 3.61 -6.32 1.61
CA LEU A 156 3.46 -6.84 2.96
C LEU A 156 3.78 -5.80 4.05
N SER A 157 4.82 -4.99 3.87
CA SER A 157 5.15 -3.95 4.86
C SER A 157 4.08 -2.85 4.92
N LEU A 158 3.36 -2.62 3.82
CA LEU A 158 2.27 -1.67 3.77
C LEU A 158 0.96 -2.20 4.37
N LEU A 159 0.60 -3.46 4.10
CA LEU A 159 -0.75 -4.00 4.30
C LEU A 159 -0.81 -5.26 5.19
N GLY A 160 0.32 -5.83 5.61
CA GLY A 160 0.37 -7.13 6.30
C GLY A 160 -0.40 -7.19 7.62
N SER A 161 -0.59 -6.05 8.29
CA SER A 161 -1.41 -5.91 9.50
C SER A 161 -2.92 -5.88 9.24
N GLU A 162 -3.35 -5.59 8.00
CA GLU A 162 -4.73 -5.28 7.69
C GLU A 162 -5.57 -6.55 7.49
N ALA A 163 -6.66 -6.68 8.23
CA ALA A 163 -7.49 -7.89 8.22
C ALA A 163 -8.07 -8.19 6.83
N ARG A 164 -8.48 -7.14 6.09
CA ARG A 164 -9.01 -7.27 4.72
C ARG A 164 -7.97 -7.83 3.76
N PHE A 165 -6.73 -7.31 3.82
CA PHE A 165 -5.62 -7.81 3.03
C PHE A 165 -5.35 -9.29 3.32
N ARG A 166 -5.23 -9.65 4.60
CA ARG A 166 -4.97 -11.03 5.03
C ARG A 166 -6.05 -12.01 4.59
N GLY A 167 -7.31 -11.58 4.58
CA GLY A 167 -8.44 -12.38 4.13
C GLY A 167 -8.55 -12.51 2.61
N ALA A 168 -8.01 -11.55 1.85
CA ALA A 168 -8.10 -11.53 0.39
C ALA A 168 -6.98 -12.33 -0.30
N VAL A 169 -5.77 -12.31 0.24
CA VAL A 169 -4.58 -12.88 -0.43
C VAL A 169 -4.15 -14.22 0.18
N ARG A 170 -3.36 -15.00 -0.57
CA ARG A 170 -2.78 -16.28 -0.10
C ARG A 170 -1.56 -16.01 0.79
N MET A 171 -1.81 -15.51 2.00
CA MET A 171 -0.76 -15.14 2.97
C MET A 171 0.17 -16.30 3.32
N SER A 172 -0.37 -17.52 3.46
CA SER A 172 0.43 -18.72 3.78
C SER A 172 1.53 -18.98 2.76
N GLU A 173 1.22 -18.86 1.47
CA GLU A 173 2.20 -19.13 0.42
C GLU A 173 3.21 -18.01 0.30
N LEU A 174 2.78 -16.77 0.51
CA LEU A 174 3.67 -15.62 0.53
C LEU A 174 4.70 -15.71 1.67
N PHE A 175 4.28 -16.02 2.90
CA PHE A 175 5.17 -16.23 4.05
C PHE A 175 6.10 -17.42 3.83
N ARG A 176 5.54 -18.56 3.41
CA ARG A 176 6.31 -19.75 3.11
C ARG A 176 7.39 -19.49 2.05
N TRP A 177 7.09 -18.68 1.04
CA TRP A 177 8.06 -18.32 0.02
C TRP A 177 9.24 -17.56 0.63
N PHE A 178 8.99 -16.55 1.46
CA PHE A 178 10.03 -15.76 2.12
C PHE A 178 10.85 -16.62 3.09
N ASP A 179 10.23 -17.47 3.89
CA ASP A 179 10.93 -18.37 4.83
C ASP A 179 11.91 -19.32 4.10
N ILE A 180 11.52 -19.84 2.93
CA ILE A 180 12.39 -20.72 2.13
C ILE A 180 13.57 -19.95 1.51
N HIS A 181 13.38 -18.66 1.21
CA HIS A 181 14.33 -17.85 0.43
C HIS A 181 15.10 -16.81 1.25
N GLU A 182 14.86 -16.69 2.55
CA GLU A 182 15.45 -15.68 3.45
C GLU A 182 16.96 -15.49 3.23
N GLY A 183 17.73 -16.59 3.22
CA GLY A 183 19.19 -16.55 3.03
C GLY A 183 19.67 -16.11 1.62
N ARG A 184 18.76 -15.79 0.70
CA ARG A 184 19.05 -15.36 -0.68
C ARG A 184 18.49 -13.97 -1.01
N LEU A 185 17.75 -13.35 -0.10
CA LEU A 185 17.20 -12.02 -0.31
C LEU A 185 18.32 -10.98 -0.29
N ASP A 186 18.21 -9.96 -1.15
CA ASP A 186 19.08 -8.79 -1.00
C ASP A 186 18.73 -8.02 0.28
N ARG A 187 19.64 -7.15 0.71
CA ARG A 187 19.51 -6.43 1.98
C ARG A 187 18.22 -5.60 2.09
N HIS A 188 17.77 -4.96 1.01
CA HIS A 188 16.57 -4.13 1.04
C HIS A 188 15.31 -4.99 1.13
N THR A 189 15.26 -6.09 0.36
CA THR A 189 14.14 -7.04 0.42
C THR A 189 14.05 -7.71 1.78
N GLN A 190 15.18 -8.15 2.36
CA GLN A 190 15.21 -8.71 3.71
C GLN A 190 14.70 -7.69 4.75
N HIS A 191 15.14 -6.44 4.67
CA HIS A 191 14.71 -5.42 5.64
C HIS A 191 13.19 -5.17 5.58
N LEU A 192 12.61 -5.11 4.38
CA LEU A 192 11.17 -4.97 4.22
C LEU A 192 10.41 -6.19 4.76
N TRP A 193 10.95 -7.39 4.53
CA TRP A 193 10.41 -8.63 5.08
C TRP A 193 10.46 -8.66 6.62
N ASP A 194 11.56 -8.24 7.23
CA ASP A 194 11.68 -8.15 8.69
C ASP A 194 10.61 -7.21 9.27
N LEU A 195 10.39 -6.04 8.65
CA LEU A 195 9.34 -5.12 9.07
C LEU A 195 7.94 -5.72 8.94
N ALA A 196 7.66 -6.39 7.83
CA ALA A 196 6.38 -7.02 7.56
C ALA A 196 6.08 -8.19 8.51
N SER A 197 7.07 -9.03 8.82
CA SER A 197 6.89 -10.19 9.70
C SER A 197 6.59 -9.75 11.14
N ILE A 198 7.24 -8.69 11.62
CA ILE A 198 6.96 -8.09 12.93
C ILE A 198 5.53 -7.56 12.97
N THR A 199 5.11 -6.76 12.01
CA THR A 199 3.75 -6.16 12.03
C THR A 199 2.65 -7.22 11.89
N SER A 200 2.89 -8.27 11.11
CA SER A 200 1.89 -9.32 10.85
C SER A 200 1.70 -10.30 12.02
N SER A 201 2.73 -10.49 12.85
CA SER A 201 2.69 -11.40 14.02
C SER A 201 1.96 -10.82 15.23
N HIS A 202 1.88 -9.49 15.35
CA HIS A 202 1.20 -8.83 16.47
C HIS A 202 -0.34 -8.87 16.41
N THR A 203 -0.93 -9.20 15.25
CA THR A 203 -2.40 -9.18 15.06
C THR A 203 -3.10 -10.47 15.51
N GLU A 204 -2.39 -11.52 15.93
CA GLU A 204 -3.01 -12.78 16.41
C GLU A 204 -3.48 -12.74 17.87
N VAL A 205 -3.37 -11.60 18.57
CA VAL A 205 -3.79 -11.46 19.96
C VAL A 205 -5.30 -11.16 20.05
N GLU A 206 -6.06 -12.23 20.28
CA GLU A 206 -7.44 -12.38 20.79
C GLU A 206 -8.44 -11.21 20.64
N PRO A 207 -9.63 -11.45 20.05
CA PRO A 207 -10.78 -10.60 20.31
C PRO A 207 -11.14 -10.73 21.79
N LEU A 208 -10.93 -9.67 22.56
CA LEU A 208 -11.56 -9.49 23.86
C LEU A 208 -13.08 -9.48 23.65
N VAL A 209 -13.68 -10.66 23.67
CA VAL A 209 -15.13 -10.86 23.73
C VAL A 209 -15.57 -10.37 25.10
N PHE A 210 -15.88 -9.08 25.20
CA PHE A 210 -16.71 -8.56 26.29
C PHE A 210 -18.15 -9.01 26.00
N ALA A 211 -18.46 -10.24 26.43
CA ALA A 211 -19.84 -10.67 26.58
C ALA A 211 -20.50 -9.80 27.67
N ALA A 212 -21.58 -9.13 27.29
CA ALA A 212 -22.44 -8.34 28.18
C ALA A 212 -23.31 -9.24 29.08
#